data_AF-A0A2C4QEZ4-F1
#
_entry.id   AF-A0A2C4QEZ4-F1
#
_cell.length_a   1.000
_cell.length_b   1.000
_cell.length_c   1.000
_cell.angle_alpha   90.00
_cell.angle_beta   90.00
_cell.angle_gamma   90.00
#
_symmetry.space_group_name_H-M   'P 1'
#
loop_
_entity.id
_entity.type
_entity.pdbx_description
1 polymer ?
#
loop_
_entity_poly.entity_id
_entity_poly.type
_entity_poly.pdbx_seq_one_letter_code
_entity_poly.pdbx_strand_id
1 'polypeptide(L)' 'MFKKKPILCKSCQKEIQTYEKAWIHMPFPASGMTNMKKYIELDGEVYCSSCIQIRSKTK' A
#
# COMPACT_ATOMS: atom_id res chain seq x y z
N MET A 1 -5.40 -11.46 -21.12
CA MET A 1 -4.44 -10.52 -20.52
C MET A 1 -5.05 -9.99 -19.23
N PHE A 2 -4.49 -10.35 -18.07
CA PHE A 2 -4.96 -9.87 -16.77
C PHE A 2 -4.73 -8.35 -16.70
N LYS A 3 -5.79 -7.56 -16.90
CA LYS A 3 -5.74 -6.11 -16.66
C LYS A 3 -5.45 -5.92 -15.17
N LYS A 4 -4.22 -5.54 -14.83
CA LYS A 4 -3.88 -5.20 -13.44
C LYS A 4 -4.80 -4.05 -13.03
N LYS A 5 -5.49 -4.20 -11.89
CA LYS A 5 -6.22 -3.07 -11.32
C LYS A 5 -5.18 -2.00 -10.94
N PRO A 6 -5.38 -0.73 -11.33
CA PRO A 6 -4.47 0.33 -10.93
C PRO A 6 -4.55 0.49 -9.41
N ILE A 7 -3.39 0.58 -8.75
CA ILE A 7 -3.31 0.86 -7.33
C ILE A 7 -3.29 2.38 -7.19
N LEU A 8 -4.33 2.94 -6.57
CA LEU A 8 -4.47 4.38 -6.40
C LEU A 8 -4.12 4.79 -4.97
N CYS A 9 -3.44 5.92 -4.83
CA CYS A 9 -3.24 6.54 -3.53
C CYS A 9 -4.60 6.89 -2.90
N LYS A 10 -4.85 6.43 -1.67
CA LYS A 10 -6.09 6.69 -0.95
C LYS A 10 -6.34 8.19 -0.73
N SER A 11 -5.28 8.99 -0.61
CA SER A 11 -5.36 10.42 -0.34
C SER A 11 -5.52 11.28 -1.60
N CYS A 12 -4.67 11.09 -2.62
CA CYS A 12 -4.66 11.96 -3.81
C CYS A 12 -5.16 11.29 -5.09
N GLN A 13 -5.60 10.04 -5.03
CA GLN A 13 -6.06 9.23 -6.17
C GLN A 13 -5.06 9.05 -7.31
N LYS A 14 -3.82 9.51 -7.15
CA LYS A 14 -2.72 9.26 -8.08
C LYS A 14 -2.48 7.76 -8.21
N GLU A 15 -2.33 7.28 -9.43
CA GLU A 15 -1.86 5.91 -9.69
C GLU A 15 -0.42 5.74 -9.22
N ILE A 16 -0.22 4.73 -8.37
CA ILE A 16 1.10 4.30 -7.89
C ILE A 16 1.75 3.51 -9.03
N GLN A 17 2.89 3.99 -9.51
CA GLN A 17 3.61 3.36 -10.62
C GLN A 17 4.37 2.11 -10.16
N THR A 18 4.70 1.25 -11.12
CA THR A 18 5.54 0.07 -10.81
C THR A 18 6.91 0.53 -10.30
N TYR A 19 7.39 -0.06 -9.21
CA TYR A 19 8.62 0.32 -8.51
C TYR A 19 8.59 1.66 -7.76
N GLU A 20 7.45 2.37 -7.74
CA GLU A 20 7.27 3.54 -6.88
C GLU A 20 7.23 3.12 -5.42
N LYS A 21 7.91 3.87 -4.53
CA LYS A 21 7.79 3.64 -3.09
C LYS A 21 6.39 4.02 -2.64
N ALA A 22 5.71 3.10 -1.98
CA ALA A 22 4.39 3.29 -1.42
C ALA A 22 4.31 2.75 0.01
N TRP A 23 3.39 3.31 0.78
CA TRP A 23 3.10 2.91 2.15
C TRP A 23 1.75 2.26 2.19
N ILE A 24 1.65 1.14 2.90
CA ILE A 24 0.40 0.42 3.06
C ILE A 24 -0.01 0.59 4.52
N HIS A 25 -1.18 1.18 4.73
CA HIS A 25 -1.85 1.22 6.01
C HIS A 25 -2.84 0.06 6.05
N MET A 26 -2.56 -0.92 6.90
CA MET A 26 -3.40 -2.09 7.12
C MET A 26 -3.15 -2.65 8.53
N PRO A 27 -4.12 -3.36 9.13
CA PRO A 27 -3.84 -4.14 10.33
C PRO A 27 -2.80 -5.21 10.03
N PHE A 28 -1.95 -5.51 11.01
CA PHE A 28 -1.02 -6.63 10.86
C PHE A 28 -1.84 -7.92 10.75
N PRO A 29 -1.59 -8.77 9.72
CA PRO A 29 -2.41 -9.93 9.48
C PRO A 29 -2.34 -10.92 10.66
N ALA A 30 -3.47 -11.60 10.92
CA ALA A 30 -3.51 -12.69 11.88
C ALA A 30 -2.53 -13.81 11.49
N SER A 31 -1.97 -14.49 12.48
CA SER A 31 -1.04 -15.61 12.26
C SER A 31 -1.66 -16.67 11.34
N GLY A 32 -0.96 -17.02 10.27
CA GLY A 32 -1.40 -18.06 9.31
C GLY A 32 -1.84 -17.54 7.93
N MET A 33 -1.87 -16.22 7.69
CA MET A 33 -2.05 -15.70 6.33
C MET A 33 -0.77 -15.82 5.50
N THR A 34 -0.78 -16.71 4.50
CA THR A 34 0.38 -17.02 3.65
C THR A 34 0.57 -16.03 2.47
N ASN A 35 -0.44 -15.21 2.14
CA ASN A 35 -0.41 -14.35 0.95
C ASN A 35 -0.64 -12.87 1.27
N MET A 36 0.44 -12.19 1.66
CA MET A 36 0.43 -10.75 1.96
C MET A 36 -0.06 -9.90 0.78
N LYS A 37 0.25 -10.24 -0.48
CA LYS A 37 -0.20 -9.46 -1.65
C LYS A 37 -1.71 -9.40 -1.75
N LYS A 38 -2.36 -10.56 -1.63
CA LYS A 38 -3.82 -10.64 -1.71
C LYS A 38 -4.49 -9.92 -0.53
N TYR A 39 -3.84 -9.94 0.63
CA TYR A 39 -4.33 -9.22 1.80
C TYR A 39 -4.24 -7.70 1.62
N ILE A 40 -3.14 -7.19 1.07
CA ILE A 40 -2.98 -5.78 0.72
C ILE A 40 -4.03 -5.36 -0.33
N GLU A 41 -4.35 -6.21 -1.30
CA GLU A 41 -5.38 -5.93 -2.30
C GLU A 41 -6.80 -5.83 -1.72
N LEU A 42 -7.08 -6.51 -0.60
CA LEU A 42 -8.39 -6.55 0.04
C LEU A 42 -8.57 -5.44 1.08
N ASP A 43 -7.60 -5.29 1.97
CA ASP A 43 -7.69 -4.44 3.17
C ASP A 43 -6.59 -3.36 3.22
N GLY A 44 -5.67 -3.34 2.25
CA GLY A 44 -4.56 -2.39 2.24
C GLY A 44 -4.93 -1.04 1.66
N GLU A 45 -4.86 0.00 2.47
CA GLU A 45 -4.89 1.38 1.97
C GLU A 45 -3.49 1.80 1.54
N VAL A 46 -3.31 2.14 0.26
CA VAL A 46 -2.01 2.51 -0.30
C VAL A 46 -1.86 4.02 -0.36
N TYR A 47 -0.71 4.53 0.06
CA TYR A 47 -0.36 5.96 0.06
C TYR A 47 0.95 6.20 -0.68
N CYS A 48 0.99 7.25 -1.50
CA CYS A 48 2.23 7.70 -2.15
C CYS A 48 3.12 8.48 -1.19
N SER A 49 4.39 8.65 -1.57
CA SER A 49 5.38 9.41 -0.79
C SER A 49 4.96 10.85 -0.49
N SER A 50 4.20 11.48 -1.38
CA SER A 50 3.72 12.86 -1.21
C SER A 50 2.62 12.99 -0.16
N CYS A 51 1.85 11.92 0.07
CA CYS A 51 0.69 11.93 0.98
C CYS A 51 1.02 11.43 2.38
N ILE A 52 2.05 10.59 2.52
CA ILE A 52 2.43 10.04 3.82
C ILE A 52 3.52 10.91 4.48
N GLN A 53 3.36 11.19 5.77
CA GLN A 53 4.42 11.77 6.58
C GLN A 53 5.02 10.68 7.47
N ILE A 54 6.19 10.17 7.07
CA ILE A 54 6.90 9.15 7.85
C ILE A 54 7.64 9.88 8.98
N ARG A 55 7.14 9.77 10.20
CA ARG A 55 7.90 10.19 11.37
C ARG A 55 8.97 9.14 11.68
N SER A 56 10.14 9.26 11.06
CA SER A 56 11.32 8.55 11.53
C SER A 56 11.71 9.12 12.89
N LYS A 57 11.53 8.37 13.97
CA LYS A 57 12.23 8.67 15.22
C LYS A 57 13.71 8.35 14.98
N THR A 58 14.46 9.34 14.50
CA THR A 58 15.93 9.30 14.59
C THR A 58 16.25 9.31 16.07
N LYS A 59 16.79 8.21 16.57
CA LYS A 59 17.27 8.07 17.95
C LYS A 59 18.70 8.55 18.02
#